data_AF-A0A970PXA9-F1
#
_entry.id   AF-A0A970PXA9-F1
#
_cell.length_a   1.000
_cell.length_b   1.000
_cell.length_c   1.000
_cell.angle_alpha   90.00
_cell.angle_beta   90.00
_cell.angle_gamma   90.00
#
_symmetry.space_group_name_H-M   'P 1'
#
loop_
_entity.id
_entity.type
_entity.pdbx_description
1 polymer ?
#
loop_
_entity_poly.entity_id
_entity_poly.type
_entity_poly.pdbx_seq_one_letter_code
_entity_poly.pdbx_strand_id
1 'polypeptide(L)'
;VEMCSKFFRIYERMILGDSSDTYRQLLNNMSKIQLISSVDLWLDMKDVRNRIVHDYLPDETKQIFDDIIGAYSFELNRLLLKLDDIQL
;
A
#
# COMPACT_ATOMS: atom_id res chain seq x y z
N VAL A 1 4.42 -1.16 -4.22
CA VAL A 1 3.84 -1.46 -2.88
C VAL A 1 4.91 -1.68 -1.81
N GLU A 2 6.04 -2.32 -2.12
CA GLU A 2 7.10 -2.62 -1.15
C GLU A 2 7.81 -1.37 -0.64
N MET A 3 8.08 -0.40 -1.52
CA MET A 3 8.68 0.87 -1.09
C MET A 3 7.77 1.62 -0.12
N CYS A 4 6.48 1.72 -0.43
CA CYS A 4 5.48 2.28 0.48
C CYS A 4 5.43 1.50 1.81
N SER A 5 5.49 0.16 1.76
CA SER A 5 5.49 -0.67 2.97
C SER A 5 6.72 -0.44 3.85
N LYS A 6 7.91 -0.24 3.24
CA LYS A 6 9.12 0.14 3.98
C LYS A 6 8.98 1.53 4.59
N PHE A 7 8.46 2.48 3.81
CA PHE A 7 8.18 3.83 4.28
C PHE A 7 7.23 3.83 5.47
N PHE A 8 6.10 3.11 5.40
CA PHE A 8 5.13 3.01 6.50
C PHE A 8 5.75 2.50 7.79
N ARG A 9 6.67 1.52 7.72
CA ARG A 9 7.37 1.02 8.92
C ARG A 9 8.27 2.09 9.55
N ILE A 10 8.98 2.85 8.72
CA ILE A 10 9.83 3.95 9.20
C ILE A 10 8.95 5.03 9.82
N TYR A 11 7.89 5.42 9.11
CA TYR A 11 6.98 6.48 9.54
C TYR A 11 6.22 6.10 10.82
N GLU A 12 5.71 4.88 10.92
CA GLU A 12 5.08 4.34 12.13
C GLU A 12 6.01 4.45 13.34
N ARG A 13 7.26 4.01 13.18
CA ARG A 13 8.25 4.08 14.25
C ARG A 13 8.57 5.52 14.64
N MET A 14 8.61 6.45 13.69
CA MET A 14 8.85 7.87 13.96
C MET A 14 7.71 8.49 14.79
N ILE A 15 6.45 8.15 14.51
CA ILE A 15 5.30 8.80 15.14
C ILE A 15 4.79 8.08 16.39
N LEU A 16 4.85 6.74 16.44
CA LEU A 16 4.31 5.93 17.54
C LEU A 16 5.40 5.44 18.51
N GLY A 17 6.67 5.48 18.12
CA GLY A 17 7.79 4.97 18.93
C GLY A 17 7.91 3.45 19.00
N ASP A 18 6.94 2.71 18.44
CA ASP A 18 6.92 1.25 18.37
C ASP A 18 6.62 0.77 16.94
N SER A 19 6.84 -0.51 16.67
CA SER A 19 6.63 -1.14 15.36
C SER A 19 5.53 -2.19 15.42
N SER A 20 4.65 -2.19 14.43
CA SER A 20 3.62 -3.23 14.30
C SER A 20 4.22 -4.62 14.00
N ASP A 21 3.73 -5.62 14.72
CA ASP A 21 4.12 -7.03 14.56
C ASP A 21 3.67 -7.59 13.20
N THR A 22 2.49 -7.17 12.74
CA THR A 22 1.89 -7.69 11.50
C THR A 22 1.71 -6.59 10.46
N TYR A 23 1.72 -6.98 9.18
CA TYR A 23 1.47 -6.04 8.09
C TYR A 23 0.06 -5.44 8.14
N ARG A 24 -0.95 -6.23 8.53
CA ARG A 24 -2.32 -5.73 8.72
C ARG A 24 -2.39 -4.68 9.83
N GLN A 25 -1.68 -4.89 10.94
CA GLN A 25 -1.63 -3.91 12.03
C GLN A 25 -0.94 -2.61 11.59
N LEU A 26 0.16 -2.70 10.84
CA LEU A 26 0.82 -1.55 10.23
C LEU A 26 -0.17 -0.76 9.37
N LEU A 27 -0.89 -1.42 8.46
CA LEU A 27 -1.88 -0.76 7.60
C LEU A 27 -3.04 -0.15 8.41
N ASN A 28 -3.53 -0.84 9.45
CA ASN A 28 -4.54 -0.29 10.35
C ASN A 28 -4.05 1.01 11.01
N ASN A 29 -2.79 1.07 11.43
CA ASN A 29 -2.22 2.28 12.00
C ASN A 29 -2.09 3.41 10.96
N MET A 30 -1.66 3.09 9.73
CA MET A 30 -1.60 4.06 8.63
C MET A 30 -2.99 4.60 8.25
N SER A 31 -4.02 3.75 8.33
CA SER A 31 -5.41 4.15 8.07
C SER A 31 -5.95 5.05 9.19
N LYS A 32 -5.65 4.73 10.46
CA LYS A 32 -6.03 5.57 11.62
C LYS A 32 -5.49 6.99 11.55
N ILE A 33 -4.25 7.16 11.07
CA ILE A 33 -3.63 8.48 10.85
C ILE A 33 -3.97 9.08 9.48
N GLN A 34 -4.95 8.48 8.76
CA GLN A 34 -5.48 8.93 7.47
C GLN A 34 -4.47 8.97 6.32
N LEU A 35 -3.31 8.32 6.46
CA LEU A 35 -2.28 8.24 5.43
C LEU A 35 -2.75 7.38 4.25
N ILE A 36 -3.47 6.29 4.54
CA ILE A 36 -4.11 5.42 3.53
C ILE A 36 -5.62 5.39 3.71
N SER A 37 -6.36 5.11 2.64
CA SER A 37 -7.84 5.15 2.67
C SER A 37 -8.46 3.80 3.04
N SER A 38 -7.83 2.69 2.66
CA SER A 38 -8.41 1.36 2.80
C SER A 38 -7.34 0.31 3.08
N VAL A 39 -7.44 -0.38 4.22
CA VAL A 39 -6.51 -1.46 4.57
C VAL A 39 -6.61 -2.62 3.59
N ASP A 40 -7.83 -3.00 3.19
CA ASP A 40 -8.04 -4.16 2.31
C ASP A 40 -7.46 -3.91 0.92
N LEU A 41 -7.59 -2.68 0.39
CA LEU A 41 -7.00 -2.33 -0.89
C LEU A 41 -5.46 -2.48 -0.90
N TRP A 42 -4.80 -2.16 0.21
CA TRP A 42 -3.35 -2.33 0.35
C TRP A 42 -2.93 -3.79 0.52
N LEU A 43 -3.79 -4.63 1.10
CA LEU A 43 -3.57 -6.07 1.16
C LEU A 43 -3.72 -6.69 -0.23
N ASP A 44 -4.75 -6.32 -0.96
CA ASP A 44 -4.98 -6.77 -2.34
C ASP A 44 -3.81 -6.38 -3.25
N MET A 45 -3.36 -5.13 -3.17
CA MET A 45 -2.15 -4.65 -3.85
C MET A 45 -0.90 -5.49 -3.53
N LYS A 46 -0.73 -5.87 -2.26
CA LYS A 46 0.41 -6.70 -1.84
C LYS A 46 0.30 -8.12 -2.38
N ASP A 47 -0.91 -8.68 -2.39
CA ASP A 47 -1.17 -10.01 -2.90
C ASP A 47 -1.00 -10.09 -4.41
N VAL A 48 -1.51 -9.11 -5.16
CA VAL A 48 -1.24 -8.96 -6.59
C VAL A 48 0.27 -8.90 -6.83
N ARG A 49 0.99 -8.03 -6.11
CA ARG A 49 2.46 -7.98 -6.22
C ARG A 49 3.10 -9.34 -5.97
N ASN A 50 2.73 -10.03 -4.89
CA ASN A 50 3.31 -11.32 -4.55
C ASN A 50 3.13 -12.33 -5.69
N ARG A 51 2.02 -12.22 -6.40
CA ARG A 51 1.71 -13.07 -7.53
C ARG A 51 2.44 -12.67 -8.81
N ILE A 52 2.94 -11.42 -8.96
CA ILE A 52 3.54 -10.87 -10.21
C ILE A 52 4.65 -11.79 -10.78
N VAL A 53 5.29 -12.59 -9.93
CA VAL A 53 6.39 -13.52 -10.26
C VAL A 53 5.90 -14.87 -10.82
N HIS A 54 4.61 -15.18 -10.75
CA HIS A 54 4.05 -16.39 -11.32
C HIS A 54 3.77 -16.20 -12.82
N ASP A 55 4.02 -17.23 -13.64
CA ASP A 55 3.80 -17.20 -15.09
C ASP A 55 2.29 -17.07 -15.41
N TYR A 56 1.80 -15.83 -15.52
CA TYR A 56 0.39 -15.57 -15.76
C TYR A 56 -0.06 -15.93 -17.17
N LEU A 57 -1.33 -16.35 -17.25
CA LEU A 57 -2.05 -16.36 -18.51
C LEU A 57 -2.37 -14.90 -18.96
N PRO A 58 -2.55 -14.65 -20.27
CA PRO A 58 -2.85 -13.30 -20.77
C PRO A 58 -4.04 -12.60 -20.10
N ASP A 59 -5.08 -13.35 -19.74
CA ASP A 59 -6.28 -12.80 -19.09
C ASP A 59 -6.01 -12.33 -17.65
N GLU A 60 -5.18 -13.07 -16.90
CA GLU A 60 -4.78 -12.67 -15.55
C GLU A 60 -3.88 -11.43 -15.59
N THR A 61 -3.01 -11.34 -16.60
CA THR A 61 -2.19 -10.15 -16.85
C THR A 61 -3.07 -8.93 -17.11
N LYS A 62 -4.12 -9.06 -17.93
CA LYS A 62 -5.05 -7.96 -18.22
C LYS A 62 -5.76 -7.49 -16.95
N GLN A 63 -6.29 -8.41 -16.15
CA GLN A 63 -6.95 -8.04 -14.89
C GLN A 63 -6.02 -7.27 -13.95
N ILE A 64 -4.77 -7.70 -13.83
CA ILE A 64 -3.76 -7.01 -13.03
C ILE A 64 -3.52 -5.58 -13.54
N PHE A 65 -3.41 -5.41 -14.85
CA PHE A 65 -3.27 -4.07 -15.45
C PHE A 65 -4.49 -3.19 -15.16
N ASP A 66 -5.70 -3.74 -15.30
CA ASP A 66 -6.95 -3.02 -15.03
C ASP A 66 -7.04 -2.60 -13.55
N ASP A 67 -6.65 -3.48 -12.61
CA ASP A 67 -6.61 -3.16 -11.17
C ASP A 67 -5.57 -2.07 -10.87
N ILE A 68 -4.39 -2.15 -11.50
CA ILE A 68 -3.30 -1.17 -11.35
C ILE A 68 -3.73 0.21 -11.81
N ILE A 69 -4.28 0.31 -13.03
CA ILE A 69 -4.71 1.59 -13.63
C ILE A 69 -5.94 2.11 -12.91
N GLY A 70 -6.80 1.23 -12.40
CA GLY A 70 -7.97 1.55 -11.60
C GLY A 70 -7.62 1.89 -10.15
N ALA A 71 -8.19 1.12 -9.22
CA ALA A 71 -8.23 1.47 -7.80
C ALA A 71 -6.84 1.70 -7.19
N TYR A 72 -5.81 0.97 -7.63
CA TYR A 72 -4.48 1.08 -7.06
C TYR A 72 -3.80 2.41 -7.42
N SER A 73 -3.95 2.89 -8.65
CA SER A 73 -3.37 4.18 -9.06
C SER A 73 -3.99 5.34 -8.28
N PHE A 74 -5.31 5.31 -8.06
CA PHE A 74 -6.01 6.35 -7.29
C PHE A 74 -5.52 6.39 -5.84
N GLU A 75 -5.37 5.22 -5.20
CA GLU A 75 -4.87 5.16 -3.83
C GLU A 75 -3.41 5.60 -3.71
N LEU A 76 -2.55 5.22 -4.66
CA LEU A 76 -1.16 5.65 -4.68
C LEU A 76 -1.03 7.16 -4.89
N ASN A 77 -1.83 7.74 -5.78
CA ASN A 77 -1.88 9.20 -5.98
C ASN A 77 -2.36 9.92 -4.71
N ARG A 78 -3.39 9.39 -4.04
CA ARG A 78 -3.86 9.93 -2.76
C ARG A 78 -2.74 9.89 -1.70
N LEU A 79 -1.99 8.79 -1.63
CA LEU A 79 -0.84 8.70 -0.74
C LEU A 79 0.21 9.76 -1.09
N LEU A 80 0.56 9.92 -2.36
CA LEU A 80 1.56 10.93 -2.78
C LEU A 80 1.16 12.35 -2.35
N LEU A 81 -0.09 12.73 -2.57
CA LEU A 81 -0.62 14.03 -2.11
C LEU A 81 -0.52 14.18 -0.58
N LYS A 82 -0.79 13.10 0.16
CA LYS A 82 -0.62 13.10 1.63
C LYS A 82 0.84 13.20 2.06
N LEU A 83 1.77 12.66 1.28
CA LEU A 83 3.20 12.77 1.57
C LEU A 83 3.71 14.19 1.32
N ASP A 84 3.17 14.90 0.32
CA ASP A 84 3.51 16.32 0.10
C ASP A 84 3.03 17.22 1.26
N ASP A 85 1.91 16.87 1.90
CA ASP A 85 1.40 17.57 3.10
C ASP A 85 2.28 17.31 4.33
N ILE A 86 2.89 16.12 4.41
CA ILE A 86 3.80 15.75 5.50
C ILE A 86 5.16 16.32 5.13
N GLN A 87 5.49 17.50 5.69
CA GLN A 87 6.81 18.12 5.58
C GLN A 87 7.92 17.24 6.20
N LEU A 88 8.30 16.16 5.50
CA LEU A 88 9.44 15.31 5.81
C LEU A 88 10.76 16.01 5.44
#